data_AF-A0A2C5Z1E5-F1
#
_entry.id   AF-A0A2C5Z1E5-F1
#
_cell.length_a   1.000
_cell.length_b   1.000
_cell.length_c   1.000
_cell.angle_alpha   90.00
_cell.angle_beta   90.00
_cell.angle_gamma   90.00
#
_symmetry.space_group_name_H-M   'P 1'
#
loop_
_entity.id
_entity.type
_entity.pdbx_description
1 polymer ?
#
loop_
_entity_poly.entity_id
_entity_poly.type
_entity_poly.pdbx_seq_one_letter_code
_entity_poly.pdbx_strand_id
1 'polypeptide(L)'
;MRYGEPTSVTAWVPIGDIRLEGGGLIYLEGGDALGEKFEADFTAKALAAGMSDDEMRNAFNDHMLSTGFLCDGPAAFARQHGKRWLVAAYEAGDVVLHRPHMIHASTINEDPEDRIRLGTDLRFVNSARPWDTRWANHYRFDDGV
;
A
#
# COMPACT_ATOMS: atom_id res chain seq x y z
N MET A 1 1.98 -8.78 2.08
CA MET A 1 2.66 -10.00 1.60
C MET A 1 1.60 -10.92 1.03
N ARG A 2 1.65 -11.29 -0.25
CA ARG A 2 0.47 -11.82 -0.98
C ARG A 2 0.19 -13.32 -0.78
N TYR A 3 1.18 -14.09 -0.33
CA TYR A 3 1.05 -15.53 -0.09
C TYR A 3 0.80 -15.86 1.39
N GLY A 4 0.24 -14.89 2.13
CA GLY A 4 -0.02 -15.02 3.55
C GLY A 4 -1.35 -14.41 3.94
N GLU A 5 -1.76 -14.65 5.17
CA GLU A 5 -2.87 -13.90 5.74
C GLU A 5 -2.51 -12.40 5.78
N PRO A 6 -3.49 -11.48 5.67
CA PRO A 6 -3.26 -10.03 5.68
C PRO A 6 -2.94 -9.50 7.09
N THR A 7 -2.03 -10.18 7.80
CA THR A 7 -1.56 -9.88 9.15
C THR A 7 -0.33 -8.98 9.15
N SER A 8 0.18 -8.60 7.97
CA SER A 8 1.36 -7.74 7.91
C SER A 8 1.07 -6.36 8.50
N VAL A 9 2.10 -5.69 8.98
CA VAL A 9 2.05 -4.26 9.34
C VAL A 9 3.19 -3.58 8.61
N THR A 10 2.89 -2.48 7.93
CA THR A 10 3.93 -1.59 7.41
C THR A 10 4.20 -0.52 8.44
N ALA A 11 5.46 -0.30 8.76
CA ALA A 11 5.96 0.92 9.39
C ALA A 11 6.63 1.75 8.29
N TRP A 12 5.98 2.85 7.92
CA TRP A 12 6.57 3.85 7.04
C TRP A 12 7.30 4.90 7.88
N VAL A 13 8.57 5.14 7.55
CA VAL A 13 9.47 6.02 8.31
C VAL A 13 10.07 7.06 7.35
N PRO A 14 9.76 8.36 7.49
CA PRO A 14 10.45 9.41 6.76
C PRO A 14 11.89 9.54 7.25
N ILE A 15 12.85 9.63 6.32
CA ILE A 15 14.27 9.80 6.67
C ILE A 15 14.57 11.26 7.06
N GLY A 16 13.77 12.21 6.57
CA GLY A 16 13.87 13.62 6.89
C GLY A 16 12.49 14.25 7.00
N ASP A 17 12.45 15.50 7.44
CA ASP A 17 11.20 16.26 7.55
C ASP A 17 10.50 16.40 6.20
N ILE A 18 9.17 16.33 6.23
CA ILE A 18 8.30 16.43 5.05
C ILE A 18 7.19 17.43 5.36
N ARG A 19 7.17 18.52 4.61
CA ARG A 19 6.09 19.51 4.64
C ARG A 19 4.80 18.93 4.05
N LEU A 20 3.67 19.61 4.25
CA LEU A 20 2.37 19.19 3.67
C LEU A 20 2.44 19.06 2.14
N GLU A 21 3.15 19.99 1.51
CA GLU A 21 3.44 20.03 0.07
C GLU A 21 4.62 19.14 -0.35
N GLY A 22 5.33 18.52 0.60
CA GLY A 22 6.55 17.75 0.38
C GLY A 22 6.36 16.30 -0.06
N GLY A 23 5.17 15.92 -0.54
CA GLY A 23 4.93 14.57 -1.03
C GLY A 23 4.77 13.50 0.06
N GLY A 24 4.28 13.88 1.25
CA GLY A 24 4.03 12.96 2.36
C GLY A 24 2.99 11.88 2.05
N LEU A 25 2.95 10.81 2.85
CA LEU A 25 1.87 9.83 2.74
C LEU A 25 0.53 10.46 3.15
N ILE A 26 -0.52 10.11 2.42
CA ILE A 26 -1.90 10.47 2.71
C ILE A 26 -2.73 9.19 2.86
N TYR A 27 -3.71 9.23 3.75
CA TYR A 27 -4.52 8.07 4.09
C TYR A 27 -6.00 8.34 3.84
N LEU A 28 -6.70 7.41 3.19
CA LEU A 28 -8.12 7.59 2.97
C LEU A 28 -8.86 7.33 4.29
N GLU A 29 -9.72 8.25 4.71
CA GLU A 29 -10.55 8.07 5.90
C GLU A 29 -11.36 6.77 5.81
N GLY A 30 -11.19 5.84 6.75
CA GLY A 30 -11.84 4.52 6.68
C GLY A 30 -11.41 3.68 5.46
N GLY A 31 -10.24 3.95 4.89
CA GLY A 31 -9.72 3.29 3.69
C GLY A 31 -9.42 1.81 3.89
N ASP A 32 -9.06 1.41 5.10
CA ASP A 32 -8.78 0.00 5.41
C ASP A 32 -10.01 -0.92 5.23
N ALA A 33 -11.16 -0.54 5.79
CA ALA A 33 -12.40 -1.32 5.62
C ALA A 33 -12.87 -1.34 4.15
N LEU A 34 -12.60 -0.27 3.39
CA LEU A 34 -12.87 -0.23 1.96
C LEU A 34 -11.93 -1.16 1.18
N GLY A 35 -10.65 -1.20 1.54
CA GLY A 35 -9.67 -2.12 0.96
C GLY A 35 -10.01 -3.59 1.24
N GLU A 36 -10.40 -3.92 2.47
CA GLU A 36 -10.88 -5.27 2.83
C GLU A 36 -12.06 -5.70 1.97
N LYS A 37 -13.00 -4.78 1.74
CA LYS A 37 -14.15 -5.04 0.86
C LYS A 37 -13.72 -5.29 -0.58
N PHE A 38 -12.78 -4.50 -1.11
CA PHE A 38 -12.29 -4.68 -2.48
C PHE A 38 -11.61 -6.04 -2.68
N GLU A 39 -10.75 -6.44 -1.74
CA GLU A 39 -10.12 -7.76 -1.75
C GLU A 39 -11.16 -8.88 -1.70
N ALA A 40 -12.14 -8.79 -0.78
CA ALA A 40 -13.21 -9.77 -0.67
C ALA A 40 -14.06 -9.86 -1.95
N ASP A 41 -14.45 -8.72 -2.53
CA ASP A 41 -15.22 -8.66 -3.77
C ASP A 41 -14.42 -9.22 -4.96
N PHE A 42 -13.10 -8.98 -5.01
CA PHE A 42 -12.21 -9.54 -6.03
C PHE A 42 -12.09 -11.06 -5.89
N THR A 43 -11.81 -11.56 -4.68
CA THR A 43 -11.72 -12.99 -4.39
C THR A 43 -13.02 -13.72 -4.74
N ALA A 44 -14.18 -13.16 -4.34
CA ALA A 44 -15.47 -13.75 -4.66
C ALA A 44 -15.72 -13.86 -6.18
N LYS A 45 -15.36 -12.83 -6.95
CA LYS A 45 -15.47 -12.84 -8.41
C LYS A 45 -14.54 -13.87 -9.06
N ALA A 46 -13.29 -13.95 -8.61
CA ALA A 46 -12.31 -14.90 -9.14
C ALA A 46 -12.75 -16.35 -8.89
N LEU A 47 -13.23 -16.65 -7.67
CA LEU A 47 -13.80 -17.97 -7.34
C LEU A 47 -15.04 -18.29 -8.19
N ALA A 48 -15.93 -17.32 -8.39
CA ALA A 48 -17.11 -17.50 -9.24
C ALA A 48 -16.75 -17.73 -10.72
N ALA A 49 -15.62 -17.17 -11.17
CA ALA A 49 -15.06 -17.41 -12.50
C ALA A 49 -14.30 -18.75 -12.63
N GLY A 50 -14.20 -19.52 -11.54
CA GLY A 50 -13.51 -20.82 -11.52
C GLY A 50 -11.98 -20.72 -11.54
N MET A 51 -11.42 -19.55 -11.18
CA MET A 51 -9.97 -19.37 -11.11
C MET A 51 -9.40 -20.17 -9.94
N SER A 52 -8.26 -20.83 -10.17
CA SER A 52 -7.45 -21.40 -9.12
C SER A 52 -6.85 -20.31 -8.22
N ASP A 53 -6.39 -20.69 -7.03
CA ASP A 53 -5.74 -19.76 -6.10
C ASP A 53 -4.51 -19.07 -6.73
N ASP A 54 -3.75 -19.78 -7.57
CA ASP A 54 -2.59 -19.22 -8.26
C ASP A 54 -3.00 -18.23 -9.37
N GLU A 55 -4.05 -18.53 -10.12
CA GLU A 55 -4.59 -17.61 -11.14
C GLU A 55 -5.17 -16.35 -10.49
N MET A 56 -5.89 -16.48 -9.37
CA MET A 56 -6.44 -15.33 -8.64
C MET A 56 -5.32 -14.40 -8.13
N ARG A 57 -4.23 -14.96 -7.59
CA ARG A 57 -3.08 -14.18 -7.09
C ARG A 57 -2.37 -13.39 -8.20
N ASN A 58 -2.28 -13.98 -9.40
CA ASN A 58 -1.67 -13.33 -10.57
C ASN A 58 -2.62 -12.32 -11.21
N ALA A 59 -3.91 -12.64 -11.35
CA ALA A 59 -4.90 -11.78 -11.99
C ALA A 59 -5.13 -10.45 -11.25
N PHE A 60 -4.93 -10.40 -9.93
CA PHE A 60 -4.95 -9.14 -9.20
C PHE A 60 -3.83 -8.20 -9.65
N ASN A 61 -2.65 -8.71 -10.04
CA ASN A 61 -1.59 -7.88 -10.63
C ASN A 61 -2.00 -7.34 -12.01
N ASP A 62 -2.73 -8.13 -12.79
CA ASP A 62 -3.17 -7.75 -14.14
C ASP A 62 -4.37 -6.77 -14.13
N HIS A 63 -5.15 -6.74 -13.05
CA HIS A 63 -6.31 -5.85 -12.87
C HIS A 63 -6.04 -4.59 -12.03
N MET A 64 -4.91 -4.52 -11.32
CA MET A 64 -4.35 -3.22 -10.96
C MET A 64 -4.02 -2.47 -12.25
N LEU A 65 -3.97 -1.13 -12.22
CA LEU A 65 -3.32 -0.41 -13.32
C LEU A 65 -1.97 -1.09 -13.57
N SER A 66 -1.45 -1.10 -14.80
CA SER A 66 -0.15 -1.74 -15.10
C SER A 66 1.01 -1.25 -14.23
N THR A 67 0.79 -0.15 -13.50
CA THR A 67 1.63 0.47 -12.47
C THR A 67 1.48 -0.09 -11.05
N GLY A 68 0.52 -0.97 -10.78
CA GLY A 68 0.18 -1.49 -9.45
C GLY A 68 -0.74 -0.59 -8.62
N PHE A 69 -1.37 0.42 -9.23
CA PHE A 69 -2.24 1.38 -8.52
C PHE A 69 -3.73 1.03 -8.62
N LEU A 70 -4.47 1.40 -7.57
CA LEU A 70 -5.94 1.30 -7.51
C LEU A 70 -6.64 2.25 -8.50
N CYS A 71 -6.02 3.38 -8.81
CA CYS A 71 -6.57 4.41 -9.68
C CYS A 71 -5.51 5.46 -10.05
N ASP A 72 -5.77 6.21 -11.12
CA ASP A 72 -5.05 7.44 -11.42
C ASP A 72 -5.72 8.61 -10.69
N GLY A 73 -5.03 9.15 -9.68
CA GLY A 73 -5.45 10.38 -8.99
C GLY A 73 -6.24 10.16 -7.70
N PRO A 74 -5.58 10.32 -6.53
CA PRO A 74 -6.21 10.18 -5.21
C PRO A 74 -7.47 11.04 -5.05
N ALA A 75 -7.46 12.27 -5.56
CA ALA A 75 -8.58 13.20 -5.41
C ALA A 75 -9.88 12.69 -6.07
N ALA A 76 -9.79 12.09 -7.26
CA ALA A 76 -10.95 11.52 -7.94
C ALA A 76 -11.49 10.30 -7.19
N PHE A 77 -10.59 9.43 -6.72
CA PHE A 77 -10.92 8.25 -5.93
C PHE A 77 -11.72 8.59 -4.67
N ALA A 78 -11.26 9.56 -3.88
CA ALA A 78 -11.96 10.00 -2.68
C ALA A 78 -13.37 10.52 -2.99
N ARG A 79 -13.55 11.31 -4.07
CA ARG A 79 -14.87 11.79 -4.50
C ARG A 79 -15.79 10.65 -4.91
N GLN A 80 -15.29 9.69 -5.69
CA GLN A 80 -16.06 8.51 -6.12
C GLN A 80 -16.59 7.70 -4.94
N HIS A 81 -15.80 7.61 -3.87
CA HIS A 81 -16.16 6.84 -2.67
C HIS A 81 -16.78 7.68 -1.54
N GLY A 82 -17.03 8.97 -1.77
CA GLY A 82 -17.61 9.88 -0.78
C GLY A 82 -16.76 9.99 0.50
N LYS A 83 -15.43 9.98 0.34
CA LYS A 83 -14.45 9.94 1.43
C LYS A 83 -13.50 11.13 1.35
N ARG A 84 -12.70 11.34 2.40
CA ARG A 84 -11.66 12.39 2.44
C ARG A 84 -10.27 11.77 2.63
N TRP A 85 -9.25 12.47 2.15
CA TRP A 85 -7.87 12.16 2.46
C TRP A 85 -7.44 12.86 3.75
N LEU A 86 -6.79 12.10 4.62
CA LEU A 86 -6.11 12.58 5.81
C LEU A 86 -4.65 12.88 5.43
N VAL A 87 -4.20 14.07 5.77
CA VAL A 87 -2.89 14.61 5.39
C VAL A 87 -2.20 15.17 6.64
N ALA A 88 -0.90 14.96 6.74
CA ALA A 88 -0.06 15.52 7.79
C ALA A 88 1.32 15.89 7.23
N ALA A 89 1.98 16.85 7.88
CA ALA A 89 3.42 16.98 7.79
C ALA A 89 4.07 15.89 8.65
N TYR A 90 5.31 15.55 8.35
CA TYR A 90 6.09 14.56 9.10
C TYR A 90 7.43 15.13 9.50
N GLU A 91 7.95 14.70 10.64
CA GLU A 91 9.29 15.03 11.10
C GLU A 91 10.19 13.80 11.02
N ALA A 92 11.50 14.02 10.88
CA ALA A 92 12.48 12.94 10.90
C ALA A 92 12.35 12.12 12.20
N GLY A 93 12.12 10.81 12.05
CA GLY A 93 11.92 9.90 13.18
C GLY A 93 10.46 9.59 13.50
N ASP A 94 9.49 10.24 12.85
CA ASP A 94 8.10 9.80 12.88
C ASP A 94 7.94 8.37 12.37
N VAL A 95 6.90 7.68 12.82
CA VAL A 95 6.55 6.35 12.31
C VAL A 95 5.06 6.27 12.08
N VAL A 96 4.66 5.92 10.85
CA VAL A 96 3.26 5.64 10.52
C VAL A 96 3.07 4.14 10.36
N LEU A 97 2.14 3.59 11.14
CA LEU A 97 1.78 2.18 11.07
C LEU A 97 0.48 2.01 10.29
N HIS A 98 0.47 1.14 9.28
CA HIS A 98 -0.75 0.79 8.58
C HIS A 98 -0.86 -0.71 8.28
N ARG A 99 -2.11 -1.18 8.19
CA ARG A 99 -2.46 -2.55 7.77
C ARG A 99 -2.42 -2.67 6.24
N PRO A 100 -2.27 -3.89 5.68
CA PRO A 100 -2.11 -4.11 4.25
C PRO A 100 -3.27 -3.60 3.39
N HIS A 101 -4.50 -3.56 3.94
CA HIS A 101 -5.66 -3.06 3.21
C HIS A 101 -5.84 -1.54 3.28
N MET A 102 -5.01 -0.84 4.07
CA MET A 102 -5.11 0.60 4.21
C MET A 102 -4.88 1.27 2.85
N ILE A 103 -5.92 1.90 2.33
CA ILE A 103 -5.81 2.73 1.12
C ILE A 103 -5.03 3.99 1.46
N HIS A 104 -3.84 4.10 0.89
CA HIS A 104 -2.94 5.23 1.05
C HIS A 104 -2.33 5.62 -0.31
N ALA A 105 -1.80 6.84 -0.38
CA ALA A 105 -1.09 7.36 -1.53
C ALA A 105 0.01 8.32 -1.05
N SER A 106 0.80 8.87 -1.97
CA SER A 106 1.62 10.06 -1.73
C SER A 106 1.14 11.19 -2.63
N THR A 107 1.34 12.43 -2.18
CA THR A 107 1.13 13.61 -3.04
C THR A 107 2.33 13.86 -3.95
N ILE A 108 2.13 14.72 -4.96
CA ILE A 108 3.24 15.27 -5.75
C ILE A 108 4.12 16.07 -4.79
N ASN A 109 5.43 15.90 -4.90
CA ASN A 109 6.39 16.69 -4.13
C ASN A 109 6.57 18.07 -4.81
N GLU A 110 5.97 19.09 -4.22
CA GLU A 110 6.10 20.49 -4.61
C GLU A 110 6.82 21.30 -3.51
N ASP A 111 7.72 20.64 -2.78
CA ASP A 111 8.51 21.27 -1.73
C ASP A 111 9.24 22.52 -2.28
N PRO A 112 8.99 23.73 -1.71
CA PRO A 112 9.50 24.98 -2.28
C PRO A 112 11.01 25.17 -2.14
N GLU A 113 11.71 24.26 -1.45
CA GLU A 113 13.17 24.24 -1.34
C GLU A 113 13.78 23.09 -2.15
N ASP A 114 13.00 22.47 -3.05
CA ASP A 114 13.41 21.36 -3.90
C ASP A 114 13.98 20.18 -3.12
N ARG A 115 13.50 19.96 -1.88
CA ARG A 115 13.95 18.85 -1.05
C ARG A 115 13.42 17.53 -1.58
N ILE A 116 14.31 16.56 -1.72
CA ILE A 116 13.94 15.19 -2.06
C ILE A 116 13.28 14.53 -0.84
N ARG A 117 12.07 14.02 -1.01
CA ARG A 117 11.37 13.19 -0.02
C ARG A 117 11.88 11.75 -0.11
N LEU A 118 12.45 11.25 1.00
CA LEU A 118 12.89 9.87 1.14
C LEU A 118 12.26 9.23 2.38
N GLY A 119 11.74 8.01 2.22
CA GLY A 119 11.17 7.24 3.31
C GLY A 119 11.45 5.76 3.12
N THR A 120 11.33 4.99 4.20
CA THR A 120 11.46 3.54 4.19
C THR A 120 10.14 2.87 4.54
N ASP A 121 9.87 1.73 3.91
CA ASP A 121 8.76 0.85 4.26
C ASP A 121 9.32 -0.42 4.91
N LEU A 122 9.15 -0.54 6.22
CA LEU A 122 9.48 -1.75 6.98
C LEU A 122 8.22 -2.60 7.12
N ARG A 123 8.24 -3.84 6.65
CA ARG A 123 7.06 -4.71 6.68
C ARG A 123 7.27 -5.88 7.64
N PHE A 124 6.43 -5.94 8.66
CA PHE A 124 6.43 -6.98 9.68
C PHE A 124 5.30 -7.97 9.40
N VAL A 125 5.50 -9.24 9.74
CA VAL A 125 4.50 -10.31 9.64
C VAL A 125 4.48 -11.12 10.93
N ASN A 126 3.34 -11.76 11.21
CA ASN A 126 3.26 -12.70 12.32
C ASN A 126 3.85 -14.05 11.90
N SER A 127 5.02 -14.39 12.43
CA SER A 127 5.73 -15.64 12.12
C SER A 127 4.99 -16.91 12.58
N ALA A 128 4.01 -16.79 13.47
CA ALA A 128 3.16 -17.90 13.90
C ALA A 128 1.96 -18.15 12.96
N ARG A 129 1.78 -17.35 11.92
CA ARG A 129 0.71 -17.47 10.90
C ARG A 129 1.32 -17.71 9.52
N PRO A 130 0.56 -18.23 8.54
CA PRO A 130 1.05 -18.31 7.16
C PRO A 130 1.41 -16.92 6.61
N TRP A 131 2.62 -16.78 6.08
CA TRP A 131 3.14 -15.54 5.49
C TRP A 131 3.98 -15.82 4.25
N ASP A 132 4.22 -14.79 3.43
CA ASP A 132 4.94 -14.90 2.16
C ASP A 132 6.46 -14.98 2.36
N THR A 133 6.98 -16.20 2.43
CA THR A 133 8.39 -16.48 2.73
C THR A 133 9.37 -16.13 1.61
N ARG A 134 8.87 -15.70 0.44
CA ARG A 134 9.75 -15.24 -0.66
C ARG A 134 10.60 -14.04 -0.23
N TRP A 135 10.02 -13.16 0.59
CA TRP A 135 10.66 -11.97 1.16
C TRP A 135 11.52 -12.25 2.41
N ALA A 136 11.77 -13.52 2.75
CA ALA A 136 12.50 -13.92 3.95
C ALA A 136 14.03 -13.89 3.79
N ASN A 137 14.52 -13.58 2.58
CA ASN A 137 15.93 -13.67 2.25
C ASN A 137 16.55 -12.27 2.21
N HIS A 138 17.87 -12.19 2.44
CA HIS A 138 18.60 -10.96 2.16
C HIS A 138 18.56 -10.68 0.66
N TYR A 139 18.23 -9.43 0.32
CA TYR A 139 18.24 -8.93 -1.05
C TYR A 139 19.55 -9.28 -1.76
N ARG A 140 19.44 -9.67 -3.02
CA ARG A 140 20.57 -9.79 -3.95
C ARG A 140 20.20 -9.14 -5.27
N PHE A 141 21.19 -8.56 -5.94
CA PHE A 141 20.98 -8.09 -7.30
C PHE A 141 20.45 -9.23 -8.18
N ASP A 142 19.43 -8.91 -8.97
CA ASP A 142 18.75 -9.82 -9.90
C ASP A 142 18.06 -11.03 -9.24
N ASP A 143 17.69 -10.96 -7.97
CA ASP A 143 16.98 -12.07 -7.30
C ASP A 143 15.56 -12.30 -7.84
N GLY A 144 14.99 -11.33 -8.54
CA GLY A 144 13.71 -11.47 -9.25
C GLY A 144 12.54 -11.74 -8.31
N VAL A 145 12.69 -11.39 -7.03
CA VAL A 145 11.66 -11.51 -5.99
C VAL A 145 11.07 -10.15 -5.69
#